data_AF-Q57YN9-F1
#
_entry.id   AF-Q57YN9-F1
#
_cell.length_a   1.000
_cell.length_b   1.000
_cell.length_c   1.000
_cell.angle_alpha   90.00
_cell.angle_beta   90.00
_cell.angle_gamma   90.00
#
_symmetry.space_group_name_H-M   'P 1'
#
loop_
_entity.id
_entity.type
_entity.pdbx_description
1 polymer ?
#
loop_
_entity_poly.entity_id
_entity_poly.type
_entity_poly.pdbx_seq_one_letter_code
_entity_poly.pdbx_strand_id
1 'polypeptide(L)'
;MIVRLLFFSYFLLLLTATQLTAQVTDESTTITFAHEIGPVEKLKQPQLLWFLTWRSSDEQTTSMASVNAPAGELAVTLNTEAQQLTKYVAGLQCEESRKLNAGFRSGRCTLLLTACEAEERADVFFNYRVTKHIEHDTTLGDTATHVSKLYEEGDNEDAVEVGTVTYSVENSSDDERDPSVAFILEFNLTVKAGGCKNWIPSWLKVEGLSPDEVEMRTWRRRAATSVVERWGYPLLLAAAVYGALHALTAIARRHQQAAAEKRKKMK
;
A
#
# COMPACT_ATOMS: atom_id res chain seq x y z
N MET A 1 10.27 -50.54 28.72
CA MET A 1 9.93 -49.11 28.79
C MET A 1 10.78 -48.26 27.82
N ILE A 2 12.09 -48.51 27.71
CA ILE A 2 13.04 -47.76 26.84
C ILE A 2 12.64 -47.77 25.35
N VAL A 3 12.16 -48.90 24.82
CA VAL A 3 11.76 -48.99 23.39
C VAL A 3 10.61 -48.03 23.04
N ARG A 4 9.63 -47.82 23.93
CA ARG A 4 8.51 -46.89 23.67
C ARG A 4 8.95 -45.43 23.62
N LEU A 5 9.95 -45.05 24.41
CA LEU A 5 10.49 -43.68 24.41
C LEU A 5 11.20 -43.34 23.10
N LEU A 6 11.94 -44.30 22.53
CA LEU A 6 12.65 -44.10 21.25
C LEU A 6 11.68 -43.94 20.07
N PHE A 7 10.59 -44.70 20.04
CA PHE A 7 9.55 -44.52 19.00
C PHE A 7 8.87 -43.15 19.11
N PHE A 8 8.59 -42.68 20.33
CA PHE A 8 7.93 -41.40 20.52
C PHE A 8 8.84 -40.22 20.13
N SER A 9 10.14 -40.28 20.46
CA SER A 9 11.09 -39.24 20.04
C SER A 9 11.31 -39.21 18.52
N TYR A 10 11.35 -40.38 17.87
CA TYR A 10 11.50 -40.46 16.42
C TYR A 10 10.26 -39.92 15.68
N PHE A 11 9.06 -40.21 16.19
CA PHE A 11 7.82 -39.69 15.63
C PHE A 11 7.69 -38.17 15.78
N LEU A 12 8.08 -37.62 16.95
CA LEU A 12 8.12 -36.17 17.16
C LEU A 12 9.12 -35.47 16.24
N LEU A 13 10.31 -36.05 16.04
CA LEU A 13 11.30 -35.53 15.11
C LEU A 13 10.79 -35.53 13.66
N LEU A 14 10.14 -36.62 13.23
CA LEU A 14 9.49 -36.69 11.92
C LEU A 14 8.37 -35.67 11.77
N LEU A 15 7.53 -35.48 12.79
CA LEU A 15 6.45 -34.50 12.74
C LEU A 15 7.02 -33.08 12.60
N THR A 16 8.06 -32.73 13.37
CA THR A 16 8.73 -31.43 13.25
C THR A 16 9.44 -31.25 11.91
N ALA A 17 10.04 -32.31 11.36
CA ALA A 17 10.66 -32.25 10.04
C ALA A 17 9.61 -32.05 8.93
N THR A 18 8.46 -32.73 9.01
CA THR A 18 7.38 -32.56 8.03
C THR A 18 6.71 -31.19 8.10
N GLN A 19 6.59 -30.60 9.30
CA GLN A 19 6.05 -29.24 9.45
C GLN A 19 7.04 -28.17 8.94
N LEU A 20 8.35 -28.39 9.09
CA LEU A 20 9.34 -27.44 8.57
C LEU A 20 9.44 -27.46 7.04
N THR A 21 9.08 -28.57 6.38
CA THR A 21 9.05 -28.65 4.92
C THR A 21 7.79 -28.08 4.27
N ALA A 22 6.75 -27.72 5.04
CA ALA A 22 5.48 -27.23 4.50
C ALA A 22 5.45 -25.72 4.16
N GLN A 23 6.55 -24.99 4.38
CA GLN A 23 6.70 -23.59 3.97
C GLN A 23 7.71 -23.39 2.84
N VAL A 24 7.90 -24.41 1.98
CA VAL A 24 8.42 -24.13 0.64
C VAL A 24 7.30 -23.42 -0.11
N THR A 25 7.25 -22.09 0.03
CA THR A 25 6.58 -21.22 -0.93
C THR A 25 7.19 -21.54 -2.28
N ASP A 26 6.51 -22.38 -3.05
CA ASP A 26 6.87 -22.71 -4.42
C ASP A 26 6.83 -21.38 -5.18
N GLU A 27 7.99 -20.73 -5.34
CA GLU A 27 8.13 -19.46 -6.04
C GLU A 27 7.76 -19.69 -7.51
N SER A 28 6.46 -19.61 -7.78
CA SER A 28 5.94 -19.80 -9.12
C SER A 28 6.47 -18.69 -10.02
N THR A 29 6.81 -19.03 -11.26
CA THR A 29 7.24 -18.04 -12.26
C THR A 29 6.10 -17.10 -12.67
N THR A 30 4.85 -17.46 -12.35
CA THR A 30 3.63 -16.77 -12.76
C THR A 30 2.53 -16.88 -11.72
N ILE A 31 1.89 -15.77 -11.36
CA ILE A 31 0.67 -15.77 -10.53
C ILE A 31 -0.49 -16.44 -11.28
N THR A 32 -1.31 -17.23 -10.60
CA THR A 32 -2.49 -17.88 -11.20
C THR A 32 -3.78 -17.41 -10.54
N PHE A 33 -4.56 -16.61 -11.26
CA PHE A 33 -5.90 -16.17 -10.86
C PHE A 33 -6.94 -17.14 -11.45
N ALA A 34 -7.24 -18.23 -10.73
CA ALA A 34 -8.17 -19.27 -11.20
C ALA A 34 -9.64 -18.97 -10.89
N HIS A 35 -9.89 -18.22 -9.82
CA HIS A 35 -11.23 -17.90 -9.33
C HIS A 35 -11.39 -16.40 -9.03
N GLU A 36 -10.59 -15.57 -9.69
CA GLU A 36 -10.50 -14.15 -9.40
C GLU A 36 -10.49 -13.31 -10.67
N ILE A 37 -11.03 -12.10 -10.57
CA ILE A 37 -10.95 -11.08 -11.61
C ILE A 37 -9.50 -10.63 -11.76
N GLY A 38 -8.97 -10.66 -12.99
CA GLY A 38 -7.60 -10.26 -13.28
C GLY A 38 -7.35 -8.76 -13.05
N PRO A 39 -6.08 -8.34 -12.91
CA PRO A 39 -5.73 -6.92 -12.75
C PRO A 39 -6.31 -6.02 -13.85
N VAL A 40 -6.32 -6.46 -15.11
CA VAL A 40 -6.84 -5.62 -16.22
C VAL A 40 -8.33 -5.34 -16.05
N GLU A 41 -9.12 -6.36 -15.73
CA GLU A 41 -10.57 -6.21 -15.54
C GLU A 41 -10.88 -5.37 -14.28
N LYS A 42 -10.14 -5.56 -13.18
CA LYS A 42 -10.25 -4.73 -11.97
C LYS A 42 -9.99 -3.25 -12.26
N LEU A 43 -8.90 -2.96 -12.97
CA LEU A 43 -8.47 -1.59 -13.27
C LEU A 43 -9.34 -0.87 -14.31
N LYS A 44 -10.12 -1.61 -15.09
CA LYS A 44 -11.04 -1.07 -16.09
C LYS A 44 -12.43 -0.73 -15.56
N GLN A 45 -12.68 -0.95 -14.28
CA GLN A 45 -13.98 -0.66 -13.70
C GLN A 45 -14.35 0.81 -13.92
N PRO A 46 -15.49 1.08 -14.58
CA PRO A 46 -15.93 2.45 -14.78
C PRO A 46 -16.30 3.06 -13.43
N GLN A 47 -16.22 4.39 -13.33
CA GLN A 47 -16.60 5.18 -12.15
C GLN A 47 -15.63 5.16 -10.97
N LEU A 48 -14.52 4.41 -11.02
CA LEU A 48 -13.49 4.50 -9.99
C LEU A 48 -12.45 5.58 -10.28
N LEU A 49 -12.05 6.29 -9.23
CA LEU A 49 -10.86 7.14 -9.19
C LEU A 49 -9.71 6.33 -8.61
N TRP A 50 -8.60 6.27 -9.35
CA TRP A 50 -7.46 5.44 -8.98
C TRP A 50 -6.39 6.23 -8.25
N PHE A 51 -5.80 5.60 -7.24
CA PHE A 51 -4.70 6.12 -6.45
C PHE A 51 -3.59 5.07 -6.41
N LEU A 52 -2.36 5.53 -6.62
CA LEU A 52 -1.16 4.74 -6.41
C LEU A 52 -0.48 5.25 -5.15
N THR A 53 -0.33 4.36 -4.18
CA THR A 53 0.43 4.62 -2.96
C THR A 53 1.63 3.71 -2.92
N TRP A 54 2.83 4.26 -2.85
CA TRP A 54 4.05 3.48 -2.75
C TRP A 54 4.90 3.93 -1.57
N ARG A 55 5.74 3.02 -1.08
CA ARG A 55 6.75 3.33 -0.07
C ARG A 55 8.15 3.10 -0.63
N SER A 56 8.92 4.17 -0.70
CA SER A 56 10.35 4.10 -0.98
C SER A 56 11.12 4.49 0.28
N SER A 57 11.98 3.60 0.76
CA SER A 57 12.63 3.74 2.07
C SER A 57 11.59 3.95 3.18
N ASP A 58 11.60 5.11 3.86
CA ASP A 58 10.69 5.42 4.97
C ASP A 58 9.56 6.38 4.58
N GLU A 59 9.51 6.83 3.33
CA GLU A 59 8.50 7.79 2.85
C GLU A 59 7.38 7.08 2.10
N GLN A 60 6.15 7.37 2.50
CA GLN A 60 4.94 6.92 1.82
C GLN A 60 4.37 8.07 0.99
N THR A 61 4.30 7.84 -0.32
CA THR A 61 3.74 8.80 -1.27
C THR A 61 2.45 8.25 -1.83
N THR A 62 1.42 9.09 -1.89
CA THR A 62 0.14 8.75 -2.53
C THR A 62 -0.14 9.76 -3.62
N SER A 63 -0.42 9.29 -4.82
CA SER A 63 -0.76 10.12 -5.97
C SER A 63 -2.03 9.62 -6.64
N MET A 64 -2.84 10.55 -7.15
CA MET A 64 -3.95 10.19 -8.03
C MET A 64 -3.37 9.72 -9.36
N ALA A 65 -3.95 8.66 -9.91
CA ALA A 65 -3.53 8.08 -11.18
C ALA A 65 -4.63 8.26 -12.23
N SER A 66 -4.22 8.73 -13.41
CA SER A 66 -5.07 8.74 -14.60
C SER A 66 -5.11 7.33 -15.20
N VAL A 67 -6.29 6.90 -15.67
CA VAL A 67 -6.47 5.60 -16.33
C VAL A 67 -6.49 5.78 -17.84
N ASN A 68 -5.66 5.02 -18.53
CA ASN A 68 -5.75 4.83 -19.97
C ASN A 68 -6.10 3.36 -20.26
N ALA A 69 -7.32 3.11 -20.71
CA ALA A 69 -7.82 1.79 -21.07
C ALA A 69 -8.41 1.82 -22.48
N PRO A 70 -7.60 1.58 -23.53
CA PRO A 70 -8.07 1.62 -24.91
C PRO A 70 -9.19 0.61 -25.16
N ALA A 71 -10.25 1.05 -25.85
CA ALA A 71 -11.41 0.22 -26.15
C ALA A 71 -11.02 -0.98 -27.03
N GLY A 72 -11.47 -2.18 -26.66
CA GLY A 72 -11.18 -3.42 -27.39
C GLY A 72 -9.80 -4.02 -27.13
N GLU A 73 -8.90 -3.31 -26.46
CA GLU A 73 -7.63 -3.87 -26.00
C GLU A 73 -7.78 -4.53 -24.64
N LEU A 74 -6.98 -5.55 -24.36
CA LEU A 74 -6.86 -6.15 -23.02
C LEU A 74 -5.67 -5.55 -22.27
N ALA A 75 -5.57 -4.22 -22.31
CA ALA A 75 -4.54 -3.46 -21.63
C ALA A 75 -5.13 -2.28 -20.85
N VAL A 76 -4.43 -1.88 -19.80
CA VAL A 76 -4.74 -0.72 -18.97
C VAL A 76 -3.47 -0.15 -18.40
N THR A 77 -3.34 1.16 -18.41
CA THR A 77 -2.19 1.88 -17.85
C THR A 77 -2.70 2.93 -16.87
N LEU A 78 -2.18 2.89 -15.65
CA LEU A 78 -2.30 3.93 -14.64
C LEU A 78 -1.08 4.83 -14.73
N ASN A 79 -1.25 6.15 -14.88
CA ASN A 79 -0.14 7.10 -14.89
C ASN A 79 -0.29 8.11 -13.74
N THR A 80 0.77 8.31 -12.97
CA THR A 80 0.83 9.34 -11.91
C THR A 80 1.44 10.62 -12.45
N GLU A 81 1.04 11.76 -11.87
CA GLU A 81 1.63 13.07 -12.20
C GLU A 81 2.78 13.46 -11.25
N ALA A 82 3.39 12.49 -10.54
CA ALA A 82 4.37 12.76 -9.49
C ALA A 82 5.75 13.18 -10.02
N GLN A 83 5.84 14.30 -10.73
CA GLN A 83 7.08 14.75 -11.41
C GLN A 83 8.17 15.30 -10.48
N GLN A 84 7.88 15.57 -9.20
CA GLN A 84 8.79 16.34 -8.33
C GLN A 84 9.82 15.49 -7.55
N LEU A 85 9.78 14.16 -7.66
CA LEU A 85 10.70 13.27 -6.96
C LEU A 85 11.73 12.69 -7.93
N THR A 86 12.96 12.49 -7.46
CA THR A 86 14.01 11.82 -8.26
C THR A 86 13.72 10.34 -8.47
N LYS A 87 13.01 9.70 -7.54
CA LYS A 87 12.62 8.29 -7.56
C LYS A 87 11.12 8.18 -7.26
N TYR A 88 10.33 7.80 -8.26
CA TYR A 88 8.89 7.63 -8.08
C TYR A 88 8.32 6.58 -9.02
N VAL A 89 7.11 6.11 -8.66
CA VAL A 89 6.30 5.25 -9.52
C VAL A 89 5.57 6.12 -10.52
N ALA A 90 6.06 6.15 -11.76
CA ALA A 90 5.43 6.89 -12.85
C ALA A 90 4.10 6.25 -13.27
N GLY A 91 3.96 4.94 -13.13
CA GLY A 91 2.72 4.26 -13.48
C GLY A 91 2.76 2.75 -13.31
N LEU A 92 1.62 2.13 -13.58
CA LEU A 92 1.45 0.69 -13.63
C LEU A 92 0.69 0.34 -14.90
N GLN A 93 1.28 -0.49 -15.74
CA GLN A 93 0.65 -1.01 -16.95
C GLN A 93 0.35 -2.50 -16.76
N CYS A 94 -0.85 -2.94 -17.07
CA CYS A 94 -1.20 -4.36 -17.09
C CYS A 94 -1.81 -4.72 -18.44
N GLU A 95 -1.41 -5.85 -18.98
CA GLU A 95 -1.86 -6.38 -20.26
C GLU A 95 -2.14 -7.88 -20.18
N GLU A 96 -3.11 -8.35 -20.96
CA GLU A 96 -3.49 -9.74 -21.08
C GLU A 96 -3.55 -10.19 -22.54
N SER A 97 -3.15 -11.44 -22.78
CA SER A 97 -3.19 -12.07 -24.08
C SER A 97 -4.63 -12.34 -24.50
N ARG A 98 -4.97 -12.01 -25.75
CA ARG A 98 -6.26 -12.41 -26.34
C ARG A 98 -6.37 -13.93 -26.53
N LYS A 99 -5.24 -14.62 -26.68
CA LYS A 99 -5.16 -16.08 -26.82
C LYS A 99 -5.38 -16.75 -25.46
N LEU A 100 -6.09 -17.88 -25.49
CA LEU A 100 -6.24 -18.76 -24.34
C LEU A 100 -5.33 -19.97 -24.50
N ASN A 101 -4.51 -20.24 -23.50
CA ASN A 101 -3.69 -21.44 -23.41
C ASN A 101 -4.15 -22.25 -22.19
N ALA A 102 -4.60 -23.48 -22.41
CA ALA A 102 -5.14 -24.35 -21.35
C ALA A 102 -6.24 -23.70 -20.48
N GLY A 103 -7.07 -22.83 -21.08
CA GLY A 103 -8.15 -22.13 -20.38
C GLY A 103 -7.76 -20.81 -19.71
N PHE A 104 -6.48 -20.45 -19.71
CA PHE A 104 -5.98 -19.21 -19.12
C PHE A 104 -5.52 -18.22 -20.19
N ARG A 105 -5.71 -16.93 -19.94
CA ARG A 105 -4.99 -15.85 -20.62
C ARG A 105 -3.70 -15.59 -19.86
N SER A 106 -2.60 -15.42 -20.56
CA SER A 106 -1.35 -14.94 -19.96
C SER A 106 -1.43 -13.42 -19.85
N GLY A 107 -0.93 -12.85 -18.77
CA GLY A 107 -0.85 -11.41 -18.60
C GLY A 107 0.46 -11.00 -17.96
N ARG A 108 0.77 -9.71 -18.11
CA ARG A 108 1.95 -9.06 -17.55
C ARG A 108 1.52 -7.76 -16.92
N CYS A 109 2.06 -7.45 -15.74
CA CYS A 109 1.98 -6.12 -15.17
C CYS A 109 3.39 -5.56 -15.05
N THR A 110 3.59 -4.38 -15.61
CA THR A 110 4.84 -3.63 -15.66
C THR A 110 4.70 -2.36 -14.85
N LEU A 111 5.58 -2.19 -13.87
CA LEU A 111 5.72 -1.00 -13.07
C LEU A 111 6.69 -0.06 -13.76
N LEU A 112 6.21 1.14 -14.07
CA LEU A 112 6.99 2.20 -14.72
C LEU A 112 7.66 3.03 -13.64
N LEU A 113 8.98 2.97 -13.53
CA LEU A 113 9.74 3.63 -12.48
C LEU A 113 10.70 4.68 -13.05
N THR A 114 10.87 5.78 -12.33
CA THR A 114 12.06 6.61 -12.48
C THR A 114 13.17 6.06 -11.60
N ALA A 115 14.34 5.85 -12.19
CA ALA A 115 15.44 5.12 -11.61
C ALA A 115 16.42 6.07 -10.90
N CYS A 116 17.73 5.96 -11.16
CA CYS A 116 18.74 6.71 -10.41
C CYS A 116 18.65 8.22 -10.67
N GLU A 117 18.19 8.60 -11.85
CA GLU A 117 17.92 9.97 -12.27
C GLU A 117 16.46 10.13 -12.71
N ALA A 118 15.91 11.35 -12.61
CA ALA A 118 14.51 11.62 -12.99
C ALA A 118 14.22 11.34 -14.48
N GLU A 119 15.25 11.34 -15.33
CA GLU A 119 15.16 11.04 -16.76
C GLU A 119 15.39 9.56 -17.08
N GLU A 120 16.03 8.81 -16.18
CA GLU A 120 16.30 7.39 -16.35
C GLU A 120 15.02 6.60 -16.01
N ARG A 121 14.52 5.85 -16.98
CA ARG A 121 13.35 5.00 -16.80
C ARG A 121 13.79 3.55 -16.73
N ALA A 122 13.23 2.83 -15.79
CA ALA A 122 13.43 1.41 -15.67
C ALA A 122 12.08 0.75 -15.40
N ASP A 123 11.89 -0.39 -16.05
CA ASP A 123 10.64 -1.13 -16.02
C ASP A 123 10.86 -2.46 -15.32
N VAL A 124 10.05 -2.73 -14.31
CA VAL A 124 10.00 -4.06 -13.68
C VAL A 124 8.65 -4.69 -13.90
N PHE A 125 8.61 -5.97 -14.17
CA PHE A 125 7.37 -6.66 -14.47
C PHE A 125 7.27 -8.01 -13.77
N PHE A 126 6.03 -8.46 -13.63
CA PHE A 126 5.71 -9.82 -13.24
C PHE A 126 4.64 -10.39 -14.16
N ASN A 127 4.67 -11.71 -14.29
CA ASN A 127 3.75 -12.43 -15.14
C ASN A 127 2.63 -13.03 -14.29
N TYR A 128 1.45 -13.09 -14.88
CA TYR A 128 0.30 -13.76 -14.30
C TYR A 128 -0.48 -14.51 -15.38
N ARG A 129 -1.43 -15.32 -14.96
CA ARG A 129 -2.42 -15.92 -15.83
C ARG A 129 -3.77 -15.90 -15.16
N VAL A 130 -4.82 -15.68 -15.93
CA VAL A 130 -6.19 -15.54 -15.44
C VAL A 130 -7.12 -16.43 -16.25
N THR A 131 -8.05 -17.12 -15.59
CA THR A 131 -9.08 -17.90 -16.27
C THR A 131 -10.02 -16.99 -17.05
N LYS A 132 -10.53 -17.47 -18.18
CA LYS A 132 -11.57 -16.74 -18.91
C LYS A 132 -12.81 -16.55 -18.02
N HIS A 133 -13.10 -15.30 -17.67
CA HIS A 133 -14.40 -14.73 -17.30
C HIS A 133 -15.23 -15.58 -16.33
N ILE A 134 -15.16 -15.24 -15.05
CA ILE A 134 -16.27 -15.51 -14.14
C ILE A 134 -17.29 -14.39 -14.40
N GLU A 135 -18.27 -14.64 -15.26
CA GLU A 135 -19.51 -13.87 -15.20
C GLU A 135 -20.13 -14.14 -13.82
N HIS A 136 -20.26 -13.09 -13.01
CA HIS A 136 -21.14 -13.01 -11.84
C HIS A 136 -20.75 -13.58 -10.48
N ASP A 137 -19.64 -14.29 -10.30
CA ASP A 137 -19.13 -14.51 -8.94
C ASP A 137 -18.24 -13.33 -8.53
N THR A 138 -18.90 -12.21 -8.20
CA THR A 138 -18.30 -11.09 -7.48
C THR A 138 -18.05 -11.43 -6.02
N THR A 139 -18.24 -12.67 -5.59
CA THR A 139 -17.60 -13.12 -4.35
C THR A 139 -16.11 -13.05 -4.62
N LEU A 140 -15.49 -11.92 -4.23
CA LEU A 140 -14.04 -11.77 -4.13
C LEU A 140 -13.58 -12.87 -3.16
N GLY A 141 -13.40 -14.07 -3.70
CA GLY A 141 -13.01 -15.26 -2.97
C GLY A 141 -11.75 -14.94 -2.19
N ASP A 142 -11.75 -15.39 -0.94
CA ASP A 142 -10.71 -15.34 0.09
C ASP A 142 -9.47 -14.53 -0.26
N THR A 143 -9.12 -13.58 0.62
CA THR A 143 -7.90 -12.77 0.64
C THR A 143 -6.68 -13.62 0.23
N ALA A 144 -6.43 -13.70 -1.08
CA ALA A 144 -5.45 -14.60 -1.63
C ALA A 144 -4.15 -13.84 -1.79
N THR A 145 -3.13 -14.36 -1.13
CA THR A 145 -1.77 -13.88 -1.28
C THR A 145 -1.07 -14.77 -2.30
N HIS A 146 -0.64 -14.19 -3.42
CA HIS A 146 0.07 -14.89 -4.47
C HIS A 146 1.50 -14.36 -4.57
N VAL A 147 2.46 -15.26 -4.79
CA VAL A 147 3.87 -14.91 -4.96
C VAL A 147 4.31 -15.28 -6.37
N SER A 148 5.01 -14.35 -7.03
CA SER A 148 5.66 -14.58 -8.33
C SER A 148 7.03 -13.96 -8.36
N LYS A 149 7.85 -14.42 -9.30
CA LYS A 149 9.10 -13.77 -9.65
C LYS A 149 8.86 -12.38 -10.25
N LEU A 150 9.79 -11.47 -9.96
CA LEU A 150 9.87 -10.11 -10.46
C LEU A 150 11.09 -10.00 -11.38
N TYR A 151 10.88 -9.42 -12.56
CA TYR A 151 11.89 -9.27 -13.59
C TYR A 151 12.12 -7.80 -13.91
N GLU A 152 13.34 -7.44 -14.28
CA GLU A 152 13.72 -6.16 -14.86
C GLU A 152 13.83 -6.33 -16.37
N GLU A 153 13.21 -5.43 -17.13
CA GLU A 153 13.29 -5.41 -18.59
C GLU A 153 14.65 -4.82 -19.01
N GLY A 154 15.50 -5.62 -19.66
CA GLY A 154 16.79 -5.16 -20.17
C GLY A 154 16.72 -4.62 -21.60
N ASP A 155 17.73 -3.86 -22.02
CA ASP A 155 17.82 -3.28 -23.38
C ASP A 155 17.83 -4.32 -24.51
N ASN A 156 18.25 -5.56 -24.23
CA ASN A 156 18.44 -6.63 -25.22
C ASN A 156 17.35 -7.72 -25.16
N GLU A 157 16.15 -7.40 -24.68
CA GLU A 157 15.03 -8.35 -24.47
C GLU A 157 15.28 -9.45 -23.42
N ASP A 158 16.50 -9.54 -22.87
CA ASP A 158 16.82 -10.43 -21.76
C ASP A 158 16.23 -9.88 -20.46
N ALA A 159 15.14 -10.49 -20.00
CA ALA A 159 14.54 -10.20 -18.71
C ALA A 159 15.38 -10.82 -17.58
N VAL A 160 15.83 -10.00 -16.63
CA VAL A 160 16.64 -10.45 -15.49
C VAL A 160 15.78 -10.56 -14.25
N GLU A 161 15.83 -11.71 -13.56
CA GLU A 161 15.16 -11.87 -12.27
C GLU A 161 15.83 -10.99 -11.21
N VAL A 162 15.06 -10.09 -10.62
CA VAL A 162 15.55 -9.14 -9.59
C VAL A 162 14.98 -9.42 -8.21
N GLY A 163 13.95 -10.26 -8.11
CA GLY A 163 13.32 -10.58 -6.84
C GLY A 163 12.00 -11.30 -7.00
N THR A 164 11.13 -11.12 -6.01
CA THR A 164 9.76 -11.61 -5.99
C THR A 164 8.78 -10.48 -5.73
N VAL A 165 7.56 -10.66 -6.20
CA VAL A 165 6.40 -9.83 -5.91
C VAL A 165 5.34 -10.67 -5.22
N THR A 166 4.79 -10.13 -4.15
CA THR A 166 3.64 -10.68 -3.45
C THR A 166 2.42 -9.82 -3.78
N TYR A 167 1.45 -10.42 -4.48
CA TYR A 167 0.16 -9.82 -4.78
C TYR A 167 -0.84 -10.21 -3.70
N SER A 168 -1.55 -9.23 -3.14
CA SER A 168 -2.67 -9.46 -2.23
C SER A 168 -3.82 -8.51 -2.55
N VAL A 169 -5.05 -8.94 -2.28
CA VAL A 169 -6.26 -8.14 -2.48
C VAL A 169 -6.81 -7.73 -1.12
N GLU A 170 -7.09 -6.44 -0.95
CA GLU A 170 -7.77 -5.91 0.23
C GLU A 170 -9.22 -5.62 -0.14
N ASN A 171 -10.14 -6.47 0.33
CA ASN A 171 -11.57 -6.21 0.21
C ASN A 171 -11.92 -5.10 1.21
N SER A 172 -12.28 -3.92 0.71
CA SER A 172 -12.50 -2.75 1.57
C SER A 172 -13.98 -2.37 1.79
N SER A 173 -14.94 -3.06 1.16
CA SER A 173 -16.36 -2.88 1.48
C SER A 173 -17.18 -4.13 1.16
N ASP A 174 -18.01 -4.57 2.11
CA ASP A 174 -19.16 -5.45 1.85
C ASP A 174 -20.34 -4.65 1.24
N ASP A 175 -20.23 -3.33 1.22
CA ASP A 175 -21.30 -2.44 0.75
C ASP A 175 -21.24 -2.32 -0.77
N GLU A 176 -22.13 -3.04 -1.45
CA GLU A 176 -22.29 -3.01 -2.91
C GLU A 176 -22.48 -1.58 -3.47
N ARG A 177 -22.89 -0.61 -2.63
CA ARG A 177 -23.10 0.77 -3.05
C ARG A 177 -21.82 1.54 -3.32
N ASP A 178 -20.73 1.19 -2.63
CA ASP A 178 -19.44 1.85 -2.75
C ASP A 178 -18.37 0.84 -3.13
N PRO A 179 -18.24 0.52 -4.44
CA PRO A 179 -17.21 -0.40 -4.89
C PRO A 179 -15.84 0.23 -4.62
N SER A 180 -15.09 -0.36 -3.69
CA SER A 180 -13.67 -0.06 -3.49
C SER A 180 -12.85 -1.29 -3.80
N VAL A 181 -11.87 -1.13 -4.69
CA VAL A 181 -10.97 -2.20 -5.09
C VAL A 181 -9.57 -1.80 -4.68
N ALA A 182 -8.94 -2.59 -3.83
CA ALA A 182 -7.55 -2.39 -3.47
C ALA A 182 -6.75 -3.68 -3.67
N PHE A 183 -5.58 -3.56 -4.29
CA PHE A 183 -4.59 -4.63 -4.27
C PHE A 183 -3.21 -4.06 -3.95
N ILE A 184 -2.41 -4.88 -3.29
CA ILE A 184 -1.08 -4.53 -2.78
C ILE A 184 -0.07 -5.45 -3.45
N LEU A 185 0.99 -4.85 -3.95
CA LEU A 185 2.19 -5.49 -4.46
C LEU A 185 3.31 -5.24 -3.45
N GLU A 186 3.83 -6.28 -2.81
CA GLU A 186 5.03 -6.19 -1.97
C GLU A 186 6.22 -6.74 -2.74
N PHE A 187 7.31 -5.97 -2.81
CA PHE A 187 8.47 -6.32 -3.61
C PHE A 187 9.63 -6.74 -2.69
N ASN A 188 10.12 -7.96 -2.89
CA ASN A 188 11.25 -8.50 -2.16
C ASN A 188 12.42 -8.76 -3.12
N LEU A 189 13.43 -7.90 -3.07
CA LEU A 189 14.54 -7.91 -4.02
C LEU A 189 15.62 -8.91 -3.59
N THR A 190 15.99 -9.82 -4.49
CA THR A 190 17.05 -10.82 -4.27
C THR A 190 18.40 -10.36 -4.81
N VAL A 191 18.37 -9.58 -5.89
CA VAL A 191 19.54 -8.98 -6.54
C VAL A 191 19.44 -7.47 -6.38
N LYS A 192 20.58 -6.78 -6.29
CA LYS A 192 20.58 -5.34 -6.52
C LYS A 192 20.27 -5.13 -8.00
N ALA A 193 18.98 -4.91 -8.30
CA ALA A 193 18.49 -4.50 -9.60
C ALA A 193 19.29 -3.27 -10.05
N GLY A 194 20.08 -3.40 -11.10
CA GLY A 194 20.97 -2.36 -11.60
C GLY A 194 22.03 -1.81 -10.61
N GLY A 195 22.79 -0.83 -11.08
CA GLY A 195 23.78 -0.11 -10.26
C GLY A 195 23.16 0.80 -9.18
N CYS A 196 21.85 1.03 -9.25
CA CYS A 196 21.12 1.91 -8.36
C CYS A 196 20.58 1.17 -7.13
N LYS A 197 20.83 1.66 -5.91
CA LYS A 197 20.18 1.11 -4.70
C LYS A 197 18.79 1.70 -4.51
N ASN A 198 17.84 0.83 -4.14
CA ASN A 198 16.50 1.19 -3.64
C ASN A 198 15.67 2.05 -4.63
N TRP A 199 15.72 1.75 -5.92
CA TRP A 199 14.88 2.43 -6.91
C TRP A 199 13.49 1.77 -7.04
N ILE A 200 13.41 0.45 -6.82
CA ILE A 200 12.13 -0.26 -6.69
C ILE A 200 11.55 0.02 -5.30
N PRO A 201 10.27 0.42 -5.19
CA PRO A 201 9.62 0.61 -3.88
C PRO A 201 9.50 -0.71 -3.12
N SER A 202 9.37 -0.64 -1.79
CA SER A 202 9.14 -1.85 -0.97
C SER A 202 7.73 -2.42 -1.16
N TRP A 203 6.75 -1.55 -1.38
CA TRP A 203 5.40 -1.94 -1.74
C TRP A 203 4.68 -0.86 -2.55
N LEU A 204 3.66 -1.29 -3.28
CA LEU A 204 2.72 -0.46 -4.04
C LEU A 204 1.30 -0.93 -3.74
N LYS A 205 0.44 -0.03 -3.26
CA LYS A 205 -1.01 -0.23 -3.20
C LYS A 205 -1.65 0.51 -4.36
N VAL A 206 -2.52 -0.20 -5.05
CA VAL A 206 -3.38 0.34 -6.09
C VAL A 206 -4.79 0.33 -5.56
N GLU A 207 -5.36 1.51 -5.37
CA GLU A 207 -6.67 1.70 -4.75
C GLU A 207 -7.60 2.43 -5.71
N GLY A 208 -8.70 1.79 -6.08
CA GLY A 208 -9.82 2.37 -6.82
C GLY A 208 -10.94 2.71 -5.85
N LEU A 209 -11.36 3.98 -5.85
CA LEU A 209 -12.38 4.51 -4.95
C LEU A 209 -13.53 5.13 -5.72
N SER A 210 -14.75 4.99 -5.19
CA SER A 210 -15.90 5.73 -5.70
C SER A 210 -15.68 7.24 -5.50
N PRO A 211 -16.26 8.11 -6.34
CA PRO A 211 -16.16 9.56 -6.19
C PRO A 211 -16.70 10.03 -4.84
N ASP A 212 -17.76 9.38 -4.36
CA ASP A 212 -18.41 9.66 -3.08
C ASP A 212 -17.47 9.33 -1.91
N GLU A 213 -16.77 8.19 -1.95
CA GLU A 213 -15.78 7.84 -0.92
C GLU A 213 -14.56 8.77 -0.97
N VAL A 214 -14.12 9.22 -2.15
CA VAL A 214 -13.07 10.25 -2.28
C VAL A 214 -13.52 11.56 -1.66
N GLU A 215 -14.76 11.99 -1.92
CA GLU A 215 -15.32 13.20 -1.32
C GLU A 215 -15.40 13.04 0.20
N MET A 216 -15.87 11.89 0.69
CA MET A 216 -16.01 11.59 2.11
C MET A 216 -14.65 11.54 2.82
N ARG A 217 -13.63 10.91 2.23
CA ARG A 217 -12.25 10.93 2.77
C ARG A 217 -11.69 12.34 2.81
N THR A 218 -11.94 13.13 1.77
CA THR A 218 -11.53 14.52 1.72
C THR A 218 -12.22 15.35 2.79
N TRP A 219 -13.52 15.16 2.99
CA TRP A 219 -14.30 15.75 4.08
C TRP A 219 -13.77 15.34 5.45
N ARG A 220 -13.50 14.05 5.69
CA ARG A 220 -12.92 13.56 6.95
C ARG A 220 -11.55 14.19 7.24
N ARG A 221 -10.68 14.31 6.23
CA ARG A 221 -9.37 14.99 6.36
C ARG A 221 -9.55 16.46 6.72
N ARG A 222 -10.41 17.18 6.00
CA ARG A 222 -10.75 18.59 6.30
C ARG A 222 -11.42 18.74 7.66
N ALA A 223 -12.23 17.77 8.09
CA ALA A 223 -12.87 17.77 9.40
C ALA A 223 -11.85 17.53 10.52
N ALA A 224 -10.88 16.63 10.32
CA ALA A 224 -9.83 16.38 11.31
C ALA A 224 -8.90 17.59 11.47
N THR A 225 -8.47 18.22 10.37
CA THR A 225 -7.70 19.46 10.43
C THR A 225 -8.53 20.57 11.06
N SER A 226 -9.79 20.71 10.63
CA SER A 226 -10.65 21.75 11.17
C SER A 226 -11.09 21.50 12.60
N VAL A 227 -11.19 20.29 13.16
CA VAL A 227 -11.55 20.11 14.58
C VAL A 227 -10.42 20.62 15.48
N VAL A 228 -9.15 20.36 15.14
CA VAL A 228 -8.00 20.93 15.84
C VAL A 228 -7.94 22.44 15.65
N GLU A 229 -8.23 22.95 14.46
CA GLU A 229 -8.27 24.40 14.23
C GLU A 229 -9.51 25.06 14.90
N ARG A 230 -10.65 24.38 14.92
CA ARG A 230 -11.97 24.90 15.35
C ARG A 230 -12.13 24.80 16.86
N TRP A 231 -11.54 23.80 17.51
CA TRP A 231 -11.61 23.62 18.96
C TRP A 231 -10.26 23.77 19.65
N GLY A 232 -9.16 23.38 19.00
CA GLY A 232 -7.83 23.51 19.58
C GLY A 232 -7.42 24.96 19.78
N TYR A 233 -7.59 25.86 18.79
CA TYR A 233 -7.25 27.27 18.99
C TYR A 233 -8.10 27.95 20.09
N PRO A 234 -9.43 27.80 20.14
CA PRO A 234 -10.22 28.36 21.24
C PRO A 234 -9.87 27.77 22.61
N LEU A 235 -9.62 26.46 22.70
CA LEU A 235 -9.22 25.81 23.96
C LEU A 235 -7.84 26.27 24.42
N LEU A 236 -6.87 26.38 23.50
CA LEU A 236 -5.54 26.91 23.81
C LEU A 236 -5.62 28.38 24.23
N LEU A 237 -6.45 29.17 23.57
CA LEU A 237 -6.69 30.56 23.95
C LEU A 237 -7.34 30.66 25.34
N ALA A 238 -8.37 29.85 25.62
CA ALA A 238 -9.02 29.81 26.92
C ALA A 238 -8.04 29.38 28.03
N ALA A 239 -7.21 28.36 27.77
CA ALA A 239 -6.16 27.91 28.68
C ALA A 239 -5.08 28.99 28.91
N ALA A 240 -4.67 29.70 27.85
CA ALA A 240 -3.71 30.78 27.94
C ALA A 240 -4.25 31.96 28.75
N VAL A 241 -5.51 32.36 28.52
CA VAL A 241 -6.18 33.42 29.30
C VAL A 241 -6.33 32.99 30.75
N TYR A 242 -6.75 31.75 31.01
CA TYR A 242 -6.88 31.23 32.36
C TYR A 242 -5.54 31.18 33.09
N GLY A 243 -4.47 30.71 32.42
CA GLY A 243 -3.11 30.71 32.93
C GLY A 243 -2.58 32.11 33.24
N ALA A 244 -2.83 33.08 32.35
CA ALA A 244 -2.45 34.47 32.55
C ALA A 244 -3.18 35.09 33.76
N LEU A 245 -4.49 34.83 33.91
CA LEU A 245 -5.26 35.28 35.07
C LEU A 245 -4.75 34.66 36.37
N HIS A 246 -4.43 33.36 36.37
CA HIS A 246 -3.81 32.71 37.54
C HIS A 246 -2.47 33.33 37.91
N ALA A 247 -1.59 33.58 36.93
CA ALA A 247 -0.31 34.24 37.17
C ALA A 247 -0.49 35.63 37.77
N LEU A 248 -1.42 36.43 37.23
CA LEU A 248 -1.74 37.76 37.76
C LEU A 248 -2.28 37.70 39.18
N THR A 249 -3.17 36.75 39.51
CA THR A 249 -3.68 36.60 40.87
C THR A 249 -2.59 36.14 41.86
N ALA A 250 -1.66 35.28 41.43
CA ALA A 250 -0.52 34.88 42.24
C ALA A 250 0.42 36.06 42.53
N ILE A 251 0.70 36.90 41.54
CA ILE A 251 1.50 38.13 41.70
C ILE A 251 0.78 39.10 42.65
N ALA A 252 -0.51 39.32 42.46
CA ALA A 252 -1.30 40.21 43.33
C ALA A 252 -1.29 39.73 44.79
N ARG A 253 -1.44 38.42 45.03
CA ARG A 253 -1.35 37.84 46.39
C ARG A 253 0.03 38.05 47.03
N ARG A 254 1.12 37.88 46.26
CA ARG A 254 2.48 38.17 46.75
C ARG A 254 2.64 39.64 47.16
N HIS A 255 2.12 40.58 46.37
CA HIS A 255 2.16 42.00 46.73
C HIS A 255 1.34 42.34 47.98
N GLN A 256 0.16 41.73 48.14
CA GLN A 256 -0.67 41.93 49.34
C GLN A 256 0.02 41.40 50.60
N GLN A 257 0.68 40.23 50.52
CA GLN A 257 1.46 39.68 51.63
C GLN A 257 2.64 40.59 52.00
N ALA A 258 3.40 41.07 51.02
CA ALA A 258 4.51 42.00 51.26
C ALA A 258 4.04 43.34 51.88
N ALA A 259 2.88 43.86 51.46
CA ALA A 259 2.30 45.07 52.02
C ALA A 259 1.79 44.86 53.47
N ALA A 260 1.18 43.70 53.75
CA ALA A 260 0.72 43.35 55.08
C ALA A 260 1.88 43.19 56.08
N GLU A 261 2.99 42.58 55.65
CA GLU A 261 4.21 42.49 56.46
C GLU A 261 4.82 43.85 56.78
N LYS A 262 4.89 44.77 55.79
CA LYS A 262 5.34 46.15 56.03
C LYS A 262 4.48 46.87 57.06
N ARG A 263 3.16 46.73 56.99
CA ARG A 263 2.25 47.33 57.99
C ARG A 263 2.43 46.75 59.38
N LYS A 264 2.72 45.46 59.51
CA LYS A 264 3.00 44.83 60.82
C LYS A 264 4.31 45.32 61.43
N LYS A 265 5.33 45.64 60.63
CA LYS A 265 6.62 46.20 61.12
C LYS A 265 6.56 47.68 61.49
N MET A 266 5.51 48.39 61.07
CA MET A 266 5.31 49.82 61.40
C MET A 266 4.45 50.04 62.66
N LYS A 267 3.86 48.98 63.22
CA LYS A 267 3.21 49.00 64.52
C LYS A 267 4.15 48.43 65.57
#